data_AF-A0A2V6QRE2-F1
#
_entry.id   AF-A0A2V6QRE2-F1
#
_cell.length_a   1.000
_cell.length_b   1.000
_cell.length_c   1.000
_cell.angle_alpha   90.00
_cell.angle_beta   90.00
_cell.angle_gamma   90.00
#
_symmetry.space_group_name_H-M   'P 1'
#
loop_
_entity.id
_entity.type
_entity.pdbx_description
1 polymer ?
#
loop_
_entity_poly.entity_id
_entity_poly.type
_entity_poly.pdbx_seq_one_letter_code
_entity_poly.pdbx_strand_id
1 'polypeptide(L)'
;MSRFVALVLVLLASRVAAASTHDAAEAGFVKRVVDAINTPETARAAALLHPTSLVCPSEYEAAMSFFDPRLGAKGPVPPTFTWRMEEAPAGPPMFSDRVGYPVRPSHLLHITYEARPNASTTLIVQTVRDAGRWYVTAFCPKPGTRAQIDAARAAAPRVAAAQAQRVQTLITGMPPALEQQVLDLVKQGQKIAAIRHYEREAGVDLTTAKDVVDRLIEPGR
;
A
#
# COMPACT_ATOMS: atom_id res chain seq x y z
N MET A 1 57.13 29.15 36.46
CA MET A 1 56.72 29.30 35.04
C MET A 1 55.63 28.27 34.78
N SER A 2 54.39 28.74 34.61
CA SER A 2 53.17 27.95 34.75
C SER A 2 52.48 27.75 33.38
N ARG A 3 52.26 26.48 33.04
CA ARG A 3 51.08 25.89 32.39
C ARG A 3 50.49 26.59 31.14
N PHE A 4 50.56 25.91 30.00
CA PHE A 4 49.52 25.94 28.97
C PHE A 4 49.07 24.50 28.66
N VAL A 5 47.93 24.11 29.23
CA VAL A 5 47.19 22.91 28.86
C VAL A 5 46.19 23.33 27.78
N ALA A 6 46.40 22.87 26.55
CA ALA A 6 45.47 23.09 25.44
C ALA A 6 44.31 22.09 25.57
N LEU A 7 43.13 22.60 25.90
CA LEU A 7 41.87 21.87 25.92
C LEU A 7 41.33 21.77 24.48
N VAL A 8 41.51 20.62 23.85
CA VAL A 8 40.89 20.31 22.54
C VAL A 8 39.44 19.91 22.80
N LEU A 9 38.51 20.82 22.56
CA LEU A 9 37.08 20.52 22.54
C LEU A 9 36.77 19.72 21.26
N VAL A 10 36.59 18.41 21.42
CA VAL A 10 36.06 17.54 20.36
C VAL A 10 34.56 17.86 20.23
N LEU A 11 34.19 18.56 19.17
CA LEU A 11 32.80 18.73 18.74
C LEU A 11 32.23 17.34 18.38
N LEU A 12 31.46 16.74 19.30
CA LEU A 12 30.59 15.64 18.97
C LEU A 12 29.54 16.15 17.98
N ALA A 13 29.70 15.78 16.70
CA ALA A 13 28.64 15.89 15.71
C ALA A 13 27.53 14.91 16.09
N SER A 14 26.59 15.39 16.90
CA SER A 14 25.33 14.71 17.17
C SER A 14 24.60 14.55 15.82
N ARG A 15 24.58 13.34 15.27
CA ARG A 15 23.59 12.96 14.25
C ARG A 15 22.23 13.00 14.93
N VAL A 16 21.60 14.17 14.91
CA VAL A 16 20.17 14.29 15.17
C VAL A 16 19.50 13.45 14.09
N ALA A 17 18.94 12.31 14.47
CA ALA A 17 17.96 11.63 13.64
C ALA A 17 16.88 12.67 13.34
N ALA A 18 16.71 13.03 12.08
CA ALA A 18 15.65 13.93 11.66
C ALA A 18 14.32 13.27 12.02
N ALA A 19 13.77 13.63 13.17
CA ALA A 19 12.37 13.42 13.45
C ALA A 19 11.62 14.09 12.31
N SER A 20 10.82 13.33 11.56
CA SER A 20 9.99 13.88 10.50
C SER A 20 9.05 14.91 11.11
N THR A 21 9.44 16.18 11.04
CA THR A 21 8.56 17.31 11.38
C THR A 21 7.52 17.38 10.27
N HIS A 22 6.47 16.59 10.41
CA HIS A 22 5.33 16.64 9.51
C HIS A 22 4.73 18.05 9.58
N ASP A 23 4.65 18.73 8.44
CA ASP A 23 3.97 20.03 8.34
C ASP A 23 2.47 19.82 8.69
N ALA A 24 1.87 20.76 9.43
CA ALA A 24 0.46 20.69 9.82
C ALA A 24 -0.46 20.54 8.60
N ALA A 25 -0.07 21.10 7.45
CA ALA A 25 -0.76 20.94 6.18
C ALA A 25 -0.76 19.48 5.68
N GLU A 26 0.34 18.74 5.85
CA GLU A 26 0.43 17.32 5.49
C GLU A 26 -0.43 16.47 6.42
N ALA A 27 -0.30 16.66 7.74
CA ALA A 27 -1.09 15.92 8.72
C ALA A 27 -2.60 16.11 8.49
N GLY A 28 -3.03 17.35 8.22
CA GLY A 28 -4.42 17.65 7.86
C GLY A 28 -4.88 17.01 6.55
N PHE A 29 -4.00 16.91 5.56
CA PHE A 29 -4.29 16.21 4.30
C PHE A 29 -4.43 14.70 4.51
N VAL A 30 -3.48 14.07 5.21
CA VAL A 30 -3.51 12.63 5.51
C VAL A 30 -4.77 12.25 6.27
N LYS A 31 -5.19 13.08 7.24
CA LYS A 31 -6.48 12.88 7.94
C LYS A 31 -7.65 12.82 6.96
N ARG A 32 -7.76 13.78 6.02
CA ARG A 32 -8.86 13.77 5.03
C ARG A 32 -8.81 12.56 4.09
N VAL A 33 -7.61 12.10 3.73
CA VAL A 33 -7.43 10.86 2.94
C VAL A 33 -7.97 9.65 3.73
N VAL A 34 -7.56 9.48 4.99
CA VAL A 34 -8.04 8.39 5.85
C VAL A 34 -9.54 8.49 6.12
N ASP A 35 -10.08 9.69 6.35
CA ASP A 35 -11.51 9.91 6.55
C ASP A 35 -12.31 9.51 5.30
N ALA A 36 -11.82 9.81 4.09
CA ALA A 36 -12.46 9.40 2.84
C ALA A 36 -12.43 7.88 2.64
N ILE A 37 -11.33 7.22 3.02
CA ILE A 37 -11.23 5.75 2.96
C ILE A 37 -12.22 5.08 3.93
N ASN A 38 -12.27 5.58 5.16
CA ASN A 38 -13.09 4.99 6.22
C ASN A 38 -14.58 5.31 6.06
N THR A 39 -14.91 6.47 5.49
CA THR A 39 -16.29 6.89 5.20
C THR A 39 -16.40 7.21 3.70
N PRO A 40 -16.53 6.17 2.85
CA PRO A 40 -16.46 6.31 1.40
C PRO A 40 -17.68 7.07 0.88
N GLU A 41 -17.47 8.36 0.61
CA GLU A 41 -18.44 9.27 0.04
C GLU A 41 -17.83 9.92 -1.20
N THR A 42 -18.46 9.75 -2.36
CA THR A 42 -17.91 10.20 -3.65
C THR A 42 -17.55 11.69 -3.65
N ALA A 43 -18.39 12.54 -3.05
CA ALA A 43 -18.12 13.97 -2.96
C ALA A 43 -16.90 14.29 -2.08
N ARG A 44 -16.77 13.63 -0.92
CA ARG A 44 -15.60 13.79 -0.03
C ARG A 44 -14.32 13.33 -0.71
N ALA A 45 -14.37 12.21 -1.41
CA ALA A 45 -13.22 11.66 -2.09
C ALA A 45 -12.85 12.50 -3.34
N ALA A 46 -13.84 13.02 -4.09
CA ALA A 46 -13.60 13.96 -5.20
C ALA A 46 -12.94 15.27 -4.73
N ALA A 47 -13.27 15.78 -3.54
CA ALA A 47 -12.67 16.99 -2.98
C ALA A 47 -11.16 16.85 -2.62
N LEU A 48 -10.65 15.62 -2.57
CA LEU A 48 -9.22 15.33 -2.43
C LEU A 48 -8.46 15.42 -3.75
N LEU A 49 -9.16 15.31 -4.89
CA LEU A 49 -8.53 15.25 -6.19
C LEU A 49 -8.07 16.63 -6.66
N HIS A 50 -6.95 16.65 -7.38
CA HIS A 50 -6.52 17.85 -8.07
C HIS A 50 -7.55 18.24 -9.15
N PRO A 51 -7.94 19.53 -9.30
CA PRO A 51 -8.95 19.93 -10.29
C PRO A 51 -8.64 19.48 -11.73
N THR A 52 -7.39 19.58 -12.18
CA THR A 52 -6.96 19.05 -13.49
C THR A 52 -7.11 17.54 -13.62
N SER A 53 -7.03 16.78 -12.52
CA SER A 53 -7.32 15.34 -12.52
C SER A 53 -8.82 15.05 -12.66
N LEU A 54 -9.70 16.04 -12.47
CA LEU A 54 -11.14 15.92 -12.74
C LEU A 54 -11.49 16.14 -14.22
N VAL A 55 -10.52 16.48 -15.08
CA VAL A 55 -10.77 16.71 -16.51
C VAL A 55 -10.27 15.51 -17.31
N CYS A 56 -11.07 14.45 -17.38
CA CYS A 56 -10.84 13.37 -18.35
C CYS A 56 -11.74 13.63 -19.60
N PRO A 57 -11.19 13.92 -20.80
CA PRO A 57 -11.89 14.62 -21.89
C PRO A 57 -13.18 14.01 -22.47
N SER A 58 -13.43 12.71 -22.32
CA SER A 58 -14.67 12.04 -22.77
C SER A 58 -15.16 10.98 -21.80
N GLU A 59 -14.55 10.95 -20.63
CA GLU A 59 -14.58 9.83 -19.70
C GLU A 59 -14.65 10.34 -18.27
N TYR A 60 -15.13 11.56 -17.98
CA TYR A 60 -15.22 12.04 -16.60
C TYR A 60 -16.00 11.07 -15.71
N GLU A 61 -17.18 10.61 -16.15
CA GLU A 61 -17.93 9.57 -15.44
C GLU A 61 -17.19 8.23 -15.40
N ALA A 62 -16.46 7.87 -16.45
CA ALA A 62 -15.64 6.66 -16.46
C ALA A 62 -14.46 6.76 -15.48
N ALA A 63 -13.76 7.88 -15.41
CA ALA A 63 -12.69 8.21 -14.47
C ALA A 63 -13.21 8.28 -13.03
N MET A 64 -14.39 8.85 -12.82
CA MET A 64 -15.07 8.85 -11.52
C MET A 64 -15.56 7.46 -11.12
N SER A 65 -15.96 6.60 -12.06
CA SER A 65 -16.29 5.20 -11.79
C SER A 65 -15.05 4.30 -11.61
N PHE A 66 -13.88 4.77 -12.05
CA PHE A 66 -12.58 4.20 -11.74
C PHE A 66 -12.05 4.66 -10.39
N PHE A 67 -12.45 5.85 -9.97
CA PHE A 67 -12.08 6.42 -8.71
C PHE A 67 -12.77 5.64 -7.60
N ASP A 68 -12.00 4.73 -7.01
CA ASP A 68 -12.39 4.06 -5.78
C ASP A 68 -12.43 5.11 -4.66
N PRO A 69 -13.59 5.36 -4.02
CA PRO A 69 -13.66 6.27 -2.88
C PRO A 69 -12.78 5.79 -1.71
N ARG A 70 -12.40 4.51 -1.68
CA ARG A 70 -11.41 3.94 -0.75
C ARG A 70 -9.97 4.00 -1.22
N LEU A 71 -9.71 4.61 -2.39
CA LEU A 71 -8.38 4.80 -2.94
C LEU A 71 -7.57 3.49 -3.06
N GLY A 72 -8.22 2.35 -3.27
CA GLY A 72 -7.60 1.02 -3.35
C GLY A 72 -7.48 0.28 -2.01
N ALA A 73 -7.94 0.86 -0.90
CA ALA A 73 -7.93 0.18 0.39
C ALA A 73 -8.97 -0.95 0.43
N LYS A 74 -8.55 -2.13 0.90
CA LYS A 74 -9.41 -3.33 1.01
C LYS A 74 -10.40 -3.27 2.19
N GLY A 75 -10.29 -2.26 3.04
CA GLY A 75 -11.08 -2.10 4.26
C GLY A 75 -10.72 -0.79 4.98
N PRO A 76 -11.27 -0.55 6.18
CA PRO A 76 -10.96 0.66 6.94
C PRO A 76 -9.49 0.68 7.40
N VAL A 77 -8.91 1.86 7.42
CA VAL A 77 -7.61 2.15 8.03
C VAL A 77 -7.83 2.35 9.54
N PRO A 78 -7.21 1.54 10.41
CA PRO A 78 -7.35 1.66 11.86
C PRO A 78 -6.66 2.93 12.37
N PRO A 79 -7.04 3.46 13.55
CA PRO A 79 -6.46 4.69 14.10
C PRO A 79 -4.96 4.59 14.45
N THR A 80 -4.42 3.36 14.56
CA THR A 80 -3.00 3.09 14.85
C THR A 80 -2.09 3.13 13.63
N PHE A 81 -2.57 3.64 12.49
CA PHE A 81 -1.77 3.75 11.28
C PHE A 81 -0.58 4.71 11.46
N THR A 82 0.48 4.45 10.70
CA THR A 82 1.61 5.37 10.52
C THR A 82 1.61 5.87 9.09
N TRP A 83 2.24 7.01 8.84
CA TRP A 83 2.33 7.54 7.48
C TRP A 83 3.67 8.24 7.22
N ARG A 84 4.04 8.31 5.94
CA ARG A 84 5.18 9.09 5.45
C ARG A 84 4.88 9.67 4.08
N MET A 85 5.38 10.86 3.82
CA MET A 85 5.37 11.49 2.50
C MET A 85 6.78 11.41 1.92
N GLU A 86 6.94 10.86 0.72
CA GLU A 86 8.22 10.79 0.01
C GLU A 86 8.10 11.43 -1.36
N GLU A 87 9.19 11.98 -1.90
CA GLU A 87 9.22 12.44 -3.28
C GLU A 87 8.94 11.27 -4.24
N ALA A 88 8.14 11.54 -5.27
CA ALA A 88 7.86 10.56 -6.30
C ALA A 88 9.14 10.33 -7.14
N PRO A 89 9.42 9.08 -7.57
CA PRO A 89 10.55 8.79 -8.44
C PRO A 89 10.53 9.63 -9.72
N ALA A 90 11.71 10.01 -10.22
CA ALA A 90 11.86 10.81 -11.45
C ALA A 90 11.37 10.08 -12.72
N GLY A 91 11.16 8.76 -12.66
CA GLY A 91 10.64 7.94 -13.75
C GLY A 91 9.13 8.12 -14.01
N PRO A 92 8.59 7.37 -14.99
CA PRO A 92 7.16 7.36 -15.25
C PRO A 92 6.34 7.01 -13.99
N PRO A 93 5.21 7.68 -13.71
CA PRO A 93 4.34 7.33 -12.60
C PRO A 93 3.82 5.90 -12.69
N MET A 94 3.30 5.39 -11.57
CA MET A 94 2.77 4.03 -11.46
C MET A 94 1.68 3.78 -12.51
N PHE A 95 1.73 2.64 -13.21
CA PHE A 95 0.75 2.26 -14.23
C PHE A 95 0.66 3.17 -15.47
N SER A 96 1.67 4.00 -15.72
CA SER A 96 1.74 4.92 -16.87
C SER A 96 1.63 4.25 -18.24
N ASP A 97 1.77 2.93 -18.33
CA ASP A 97 1.48 2.11 -19.50
C ASP A 97 -0.02 2.08 -19.83
N ARG A 98 -0.88 1.98 -18.81
CA ARG A 98 -2.34 1.82 -18.92
C ARG A 98 -3.13 3.09 -18.63
N VAL A 99 -2.54 4.03 -17.90
CA VAL A 99 -3.21 5.27 -17.49
C VAL A 99 -2.33 6.49 -17.80
N GLY A 100 -2.97 7.64 -18.02
CA GLY A 100 -2.33 8.94 -18.09
C GLY A 100 -2.53 9.73 -16.80
N TYR A 101 -1.58 10.59 -16.45
CA TYR A 101 -1.66 11.48 -15.29
C TYR A 101 -1.76 12.92 -15.78
N PRO A 102 -2.98 13.52 -15.81
CA PRO A 102 -3.15 14.93 -16.18
C PRO A 102 -2.31 15.86 -15.30
N VAL A 103 -2.09 15.46 -14.05
CA VAL A 103 -1.15 16.08 -13.13
C VAL A 103 -0.15 15.02 -12.70
N ARG A 104 1.13 15.27 -12.97
CA ARG A 104 2.19 14.38 -12.55
C ARG A 104 2.31 14.41 -11.02
N PRO A 105 2.26 13.26 -10.33
CA PRO A 105 2.50 13.23 -8.90
C PRO A 105 3.93 13.67 -8.60
N SER A 106 4.08 14.51 -7.58
CA SER A 106 5.39 14.90 -7.06
C SER A 106 5.76 14.14 -5.80
N HIS A 107 4.79 13.54 -5.11
CA HIS A 107 5.00 12.79 -3.88
C HIS A 107 4.17 11.50 -3.85
N LEU A 108 4.61 10.58 -3.00
CA LEU A 108 3.92 9.36 -2.62
C LEU A 108 3.61 9.44 -1.12
N LEU A 109 2.32 9.39 -0.79
CA LEU A 109 1.86 9.20 0.57
C LEU A 109 1.76 7.70 0.86
N HIS A 110 2.56 7.22 1.80
CA HIS A 110 2.49 5.85 2.29
C HIS A 110 1.74 5.84 3.61
N ILE A 111 0.66 5.06 3.69
CA ILE A 111 -0.12 4.81 4.92
C ILE A 111 0.08 3.35 5.28
N THR A 112 0.72 3.08 6.41
CA THR A 112 1.04 1.72 6.85
C THR A 112 0.28 1.38 8.12
N TYR A 113 -0.39 0.21 8.11
CA TYR A 113 -1.20 -0.26 9.21
C TYR A 113 -1.29 -1.79 9.21
N GLU A 114 -1.58 -2.38 10.36
CA GLU A 114 -1.92 -3.80 10.42
C GLU A 114 -3.41 -4.00 10.17
N ALA A 115 -3.76 -4.68 9.08
CA ALA A 115 -5.15 -4.99 8.76
C ALA A 115 -5.68 -6.18 9.59
N ARG A 116 -4.77 -7.06 10.01
CA ARG A 116 -4.97 -8.24 10.88
C ARG A 116 -3.65 -8.49 11.64
N PRO A 117 -3.64 -9.26 12.74
CA PRO A 117 -2.41 -9.60 13.45
C PRO A 117 -1.33 -10.15 12.51
N ASN A 118 -0.12 -9.59 12.60
CA ASN A 118 1.03 -9.97 11.76
C ASN A 118 0.79 -9.79 10.25
N ALA A 119 -0.13 -8.90 9.86
CA ALA A 119 -0.44 -8.58 8.46
C ALA A 119 -0.37 -7.07 8.23
N SER A 120 0.86 -6.57 8.16
CA SER A 120 1.13 -5.18 7.75
C SER A 120 0.71 -4.94 6.30
N THR A 121 0.04 -3.82 6.08
CA THR A 121 -0.44 -3.33 4.79
C THR A 121 0.05 -1.91 4.61
N THR A 122 0.60 -1.61 3.43
CA THR A 122 0.95 -0.24 3.03
C THR A 122 0.10 0.17 1.85
N LEU A 123 -0.72 1.20 2.04
CA LEU A 123 -1.40 1.91 0.97
C LEU A 123 -0.46 3.00 0.43
N ILE A 124 -0.32 3.08 -0.89
CA ILE A 124 0.48 4.11 -1.56
C ILE A 124 -0.47 4.99 -2.38
N VAL A 125 -0.54 6.26 -2.02
CA VAL A 125 -1.39 7.26 -2.67
C VAL A 125 -0.49 8.26 -3.41
N GLN A 126 -0.77 8.49 -4.70
CA GLN A 126 -0.02 9.45 -5.51
C GLN A 126 -0.56 10.85 -5.28
N THR A 127 0.34 11.80 -4.96
CA THR A 127 -0.04 13.12 -4.48
C THR A 127 0.77 14.23 -5.16
N VAL A 128 0.22 15.44 -5.10
CA VAL A 128 0.88 16.65 -5.58
C VAL A 128 0.58 17.79 -4.62
N ARG A 129 1.54 18.69 -4.44
CA ARG A 129 1.34 19.98 -3.77
C ARG A 129 1.21 21.05 -4.85
N ASP A 130 0.06 21.71 -4.90
CA ASP A 130 -0.21 22.82 -5.81
C ASP A 130 -0.74 24.02 -5.01
N ALA A 131 -0.20 25.21 -5.29
CA ALA A 131 -0.50 26.46 -4.57
C ALA A 131 -0.56 26.31 -3.03
N GLY A 132 0.36 25.51 -2.45
CA GLY A 132 0.43 25.27 -1.00
C GLY A 132 -0.54 24.21 -0.45
N ARG A 133 -1.46 23.69 -1.27
CA ARG A 133 -2.42 22.64 -0.91
C ARG A 133 -2.03 21.27 -1.46
N TRP A 134 -2.28 20.23 -0.67
CA TRP A 134 -2.09 18.84 -1.07
C TRP A 134 -3.34 18.26 -1.73
N TYR A 135 -3.10 17.49 -2.79
CA TYR A 135 -4.11 16.79 -3.56
C TYR A 135 -3.68 15.35 -3.84
N VAL A 136 -4.67 14.47 -4.01
CA VAL A 136 -4.49 13.17 -4.66
C VAL A 136 -4.52 13.40 -6.18
N THR A 137 -3.58 12.80 -6.90
CA THR A 137 -3.59 12.83 -8.36
C THR A 137 -4.38 11.64 -8.89
N ALA A 138 -5.59 11.86 -9.41
CA ALA A 138 -6.28 10.83 -10.17
C ALA A 138 -5.64 10.66 -11.54
N PHE A 139 -5.72 9.44 -12.06
CA PHE A 139 -5.30 9.09 -13.39
C PHE A 139 -6.50 9.02 -14.35
N CYS A 140 -6.30 9.35 -15.61
CA CYS A 140 -7.25 9.06 -16.67
C CYS A 140 -6.86 7.73 -17.34
N PRO A 141 -7.79 6.78 -17.52
CA PRO A 141 -7.52 5.56 -18.28
C PRO A 141 -7.11 5.91 -19.73
N LYS A 142 -6.20 5.13 -20.30
CA LYS A 142 -5.98 5.14 -21.76
C LYS A 142 -7.10 4.37 -22.48
N PRO A 143 -7.30 4.59 -23.79
CA PRO A 143 -8.28 3.83 -24.56
C PRO A 143 -8.12 2.31 -24.36
N GLY A 144 -9.23 1.63 -24.12
CA GLY A 144 -9.26 0.17 -23.88
C GLY A 144 -8.96 -0.28 -22.45
N THR A 145 -8.33 0.56 -21.60
CA THR A 145 -8.07 0.23 -20.18
C THR A 145 -9.36 -0.02 -19.41
N ARG A 146 -10.46 0.66 -19.76
CA ARG A 146 -11.79 0.43 -19.16
C ARG A 146 -12.32 -0.97 -19.41
N ALA A 147 -12.40 -1.37 -20.66
CA ALA A 147 -12.88 -2.70 -21.02
C ALA A 147 -12.03 -3.80 -20.36
N GLN A 148 -10.71 -3.60 -20.26
CA GLN A 148 -9.82 -4.55 -19.58
C GLN A 148 -10.11 -4.66 -18.07
N ILE A 149 -10.33 -3.54 -17.38
CA ILE A 149 -10.62 -3.55 -15.95
C ILE A 149 -12.01 -4.13 -15.68
N ASP A 150 -13.00 -3.80 -16.50
CA ASP A 150 -14.35 -4.37 -16.39
C ASP A 150 -14.33 -5.88 -16.63
N ALA A 151 -13.60 -6.34 -17.65
CA ALA A 151 -13.39 -7.78 -17.89
C ALA A 151 -12.66 -8.47 -16.74
N ALA A 152 -11.61 -7.85 -16.18
CA ALA A 152 -10.89 -8.37 -15.02
C ALA A 152 -11.79 -8.46 -13.79
N ARG A 153 -12.63 -7.45 -13.53
CA ARG A 153 -13.61 -7.43 -12.44
C ARG A 153 -14.66 -8.53 -12.63
N ALA A 154 -15.17 -8.72 -13.85
CA ALA A 154 -16.11 -9.78 -14.16
C ALA A 154 -15.49 -11.18 -13.99
N ALA A 155 -14.20 -11.34 -14.31
CA ALA A 155 -13.47 -12.59 -14.14
C ALA A 155 -13.04 -12.85 -12.67
N ALA A 156 -12.95 -11.82 -11.84
CA ALA A 156 -12.38 -11.90 -10.50
C ALA A 156 -12.99 -12.98 -9.59
N PRO A 157 -14.33 -13.21 -9.54
CA PRO A 157 -14.90 -14.28 -8.71
C PRO A 157 -14.42 -15.67 -9.13
N ARG A 158 -14.34 -15.92 -10.44
CA ARG A 158 -13.87 -17.20 -10.97
C ARG A 158 -12.38 -17.41 -10.68
N VAL A 159 -11.56 -16.37 -10.87
CA VAL A 159 -10.13 -16.40 -10.55
C VAL A 159 -9.91 -16.65 -9.05
N ALA A 160 -10.67 -15.98 -8.19
CA ALA A 160 -10.62 -16.16 -6.75
C ALA A 160 -11.03 -17.58 -6.32
N ALA A 161 -12.10 -18.13 -6.90
CA ALA A 161 -12.53 -19.51 -6.63
C ALA A 161 -11.47 -20.53 -7.07
N ALA A 162 -10.86 -20.35 -8.25
CA ALA A 162 -9.79 -21.22 -8.72
C ALA A 162 -8.55 -21.16 -7.82
N GLN A 163 -8.17 -19.96 -7.36
CA GLN A 163 -7.07 -19.79 -6.43
C GLN A 163 -7.38 -20.42 -5.06
N ALA A 164 -8.58 -20.22 -4.52
CA ALA A 164 -9.01 -20.84 -3.26
C ALA A 164 -8.97 -22.37 -3.34
N GLN A 165 -9.44 -22.95 -4.46
CA GLN A 165 -9.34 -24.39 -4.70
C GLN A 165 -7.90 -24.86 -4.77
N ARG A 166 -7.02 -24.15 -5.49
CA ARG A 166 -5.59 -24.46 -5.57
C ARG A 166 -4.93 -24.46 -4.18
N VAL A 167 -5.20 -23.42 -3.39
CA VAL A 167 -4.71 -23.29 -2.02
C VAL A 167 -5.21 -24.45 -1.15
N GLN A 168 -6.48 -24.82 -1.25
CA GLN A 168 -7.03 -25.94 -0.49
C GLN A 168 -6.39 -27.28 -0.88
N THR A 169 -6.18 -27.54 -2.17
CA THR A 169 -5.48 -28.75 -2.64
C THR A 169 -4.05 -28.80 -2.11
N LEU A 170 -3.32 -27.68 -2.16
CA LEU A 170 -1.96 -27.58 -1.64
C LEU A 170 -1.88 -27.82 -0.13
N ILE A 171 -2.87 -27.34 0.61
CA ILE A 171 -3.00 -27.57 2.05
C ILE A 171 -3.29 -29.04 2.35
N THR A 172 -4.27 -29.65 1.67
CA THR A 172 -4.64 -31.06 1.89
C THR A 172 -3.53 -32.03 1.49
N GLY A 173 -2.73 -31.68 0.47
CA GLY A 173 -1.57 -32.47 0.04
C GLY A 173 -0.29 -32.17 0.81
N MET A 174 -0.31 -31.30 1.82
CA MET A 174 0.90 -30.88 2.53
C MET A 174 1.43 -32.02 3.42
N PRO A 175 2.74 -32.35 3.36
CA PRO A 175 3.33 -33.29 4.30
C PRO A 175 3.20 -32.79 5.75
N PRO A 176 2.82 -33.63 6.73
CA PRO A 176 2.62 -33.20 8.12
C PRO A 176 3.85 -32.52 8.74
N ALA A 177 5.06 -32.98 8.37
CA ALA A 177 6.31 -32.38 8.83
C ALA A 177 6.48 -30.93 8.32
N LEU A 178 6.09 -30.67 7.07
CA LEU A 178 6.15 -29.32 6.49
C LEU A 178 5.10 -28.40 7.13
N GLU A 179 3.88 -28.90 7.33
CA GLU A 179 2.82 -28.16 8.02
C GLU A 179 3.27 -27.73 9.43
N GLN A 180 3.84 -28.65 10.20
CA GLN A 180 4.34 -28.36 11.54
C GLN A 180 5.46 -27.30 11.53
N GLN A 181 6.43 -27.41 10.63
CA GLN A 181 7.52 -26.42 10.49
C GLN A 181 6.99 -25.02 10.17
N VAL A 182 6.01 -24.92 9.26
CA VAL A 182 5.36 -23.66 8.89
C VAL A 182 4.62 -23.07 10.09
N LEU A 183 3.84 -23.88 10.82
CA LEU A 183 3.09 -23.43 12.00
C LEU A 183 4.02 -22.98 13.13
N ASP A 184 5.15 -23.65 13.35
CA ASP A 184 6.10 -23.26 14.40
C ASP A 184 6.80 -21.94 14.10
N LEU A 185 7.13 -21.67 12.83
CA LEU A 185 7.62 -20.36 12.41
C LEU A 185 6.56 -19.26 12.64
N VAL A 186 5.29 -19.55 12.36
CA VAL A 186 4.19 -18.59 12.62
C VAL A 186 4.04 -18.32 14.12
N LYS A 187 4.06 -19.35 14.97
CA LYS A 187 3.96 -19.20 16.44
C LYS A 187 5.10 -18.35 17.02
N GLN A 188 6.27 -18.39 16.39
CA GLN A 188 7.43 -17.57 16.75
C GLN A 188 7.34 -16.13 16.22
N GLY A 189 6.23 -15.73 15.60
CA GLY A 189 6.05 -14.42 14.97
C GLY A 189 6.79 -14.26 13.63
N GLN A 190 7.36 -15.33 13.08
CA GLN A 190 8.19 -15.31 11.88
C GLN A 190 7.40 -15.63 10.61
N LYS A 191 6.26 -14.96 10.39
CA LYS A 191 5.35 -15.27 9.27
C LYS A 191 6.01 -15.15 7.89
N ILE A 192 6.87 -14.17 7.67
CA ILE A 192 7.60 -14.02 6.40
C ILE A 192 8.52 -15.21 6.17
N ALA A 193 9.21 -15.69 7.21
CA ALA A 193 10.05 -16.88 7.12
C ALA A 193 9.21 -18.13 6.82
N ALA A 194 8.02 -18.26 7.44
CA ALA A 194 7.08 -19.34 7.15
C ALA A 194 6.64 -19.37 5.67
N ILE A 195 6.28 -18.20 5.12
CA ILE A 195 5.90 -18.05 3.71
C ILE A 195 7.06 -18.45 2.80
N ARG A 196 8.28 -17.95 3.05
CA ARG A 196 9.46 -18.28 2.24
C ARG A 196 9.88 -19.74 2.37
N HIS A 197 9.71 -20.33 3.55
CA HIS A 197 9.95 -21.75 3.77
C HIS A 197 9.01 -22.59 2.91
N TYR A 198 7.71 -22.34 3.01
CA TYR A 198 6.71 -23.04 2.21
C TYR A 198 6.88 -22.82 0.69
N GLU A 199 7.17 -21.58 0.26
CA GLU A 199 7.46 -21.25 -1.15
C GLU A 199 8.53 -22.16 -1.74
N ARG A 200 9.66 -22.33 -1.02
CA ARG A 200 10.79 -23.16 -1.45
C ARG A 200 10.46 -24.65 -1.43
N GLU A 201 9.89 -25.15 -0.34
CA GLU A 201 9.63 -26.58 -0.16
C GLU A 201 8.51 -27.08 -1.08
N ALA A 202 7.49 -26.26 -1.33
CA ALA A 202 6.36 -26.60 -2.20
C ALA A 202 6.56 -26.21 -3.67
N GLY A 203 7.60 -25.43 -4.00
CA GLY A 203 7.90 -24.99 -5.36
C GLY A 203 6.80 -24.11 -5.99
N VAL A 204 6.13 -23.27 -5.18
CA VAL A 204 5.05 -22.38 -5.63
C VAL A 204 5.50 -20.93 -5.67
N ASP A 205 4.76 -20.07 -6.35
CA ASP A 205 5.00 -18.63 -6.33
C ASP A 205 4.69 -18.01 -4.96
N LEU A 206 5.35 -16.88 -4.65
CA LEU A 206 5.20 -16.15 -3.39
C LEU A 206 3.75 -15.83 -3.02
N THR A 207 2.92 -15.48 -4.00
CA THR A 207 1.50 -15.16 -3.76
C THR A 207 0.76 -16.40 -3.27
N THR A 208 0.93 -17.52 -3.95
CA THR A 208 0.32 -18.80 -3.56
C THR A 208 0.86 -19.28 -2.22
N ALA A 209 2.16 -19.17 -1.97
CA ALA A 209 2.75 -19.51 -0.68
C ALA A 209 2.16 -18.67 0.46
N LYS A 210 2.01 -17.36 0.23
CA LYS A 210 1.37 -16.46 1.17
C LYS A 210 -0.08 -16.85 1.44
N ASP A 211 -0.87 -17.14 0.40
CA ASP A 211 -2.27 -17.52 0.56
C ASP A 211 -2.41 -18.84 1.33
N VAL A 212 -1.53 -19.82 1.09
CA VAL A 212 -1.50 -21.08 1.84
C VAL A 212 -1.18 -20.85 3.31
N VAL A 213 -0.13 -20.08 3.63
CA VAL A 213 0.24 -19.79 5.02
C VAL A 213 -0.83 -18.96 5.72
N ASP A 214 -1.42 -17.97 5.05
CA ASP A 214 -2.54 -17.19 5.58
C ASP A 214 -3.72 -18.10 5.92
N ARG A 215 -4.08 -19.04 5.04
CA ARG A 215 -5.20 -19.96 5.24
C ARG A 215 -4.93 -21.00 6.33
N LEU A 216 -3.67 -21.43 6.49
CA LEU A 216 -3.24 -22.33 7.57
C LEU A 216 -3.47 -21.76 8.97
N ILE A 217 -3.43 -20.44 9.11
CA ILE A 217 -3.43 -19.75 10.41
C ILE A 217 -4.75 -19.03 10.69
N GLU A 218 -5.73 -19.14 9.79
CA GLU A 218 -7.07 -18.61 10.00
C GLU A 218 -7.79 -19.41 11.11
N PRO A 219 -8.45 -18.73 12.07
CA PRO A 219 -9.22 -19.42 13.11
C PRO A 219 -10.34 -20.27 12.51
N GLY A 220 -10.47 -21.52 12.97
CA GLY A 220 -11.58 -22.41 12.58
C GLY A 220 -11.30 -23.37 11.42
N ARG A 221 -10.03 -23.67 11.14
CA ARG A 221 -9.66 -24.87 10.39
C ARG A 221 -9.77 -26.13 11.26
#